data_AF-A0A3D1DMF7-F1
#
_entry.id   AF-A0A3D1DMF7-F1
#
_cell.length_a   1.000
_cell.length_b   1.000
_cell.length_c   1.000
_cell.angle_alpha   90.00
_cell.angle_beta   90.00
_cell.angle_gamma   90.00
#
_symmetry.space_group_name_H-M   'P 1'
#
loop_
_entity.id
_entity.type
_entity.pdbx_description
1 polymer ?
#
loop_
_entity_poly.entity_id
_entity_poly.type
_entity_poly.pdbx_seq_one_letter_code
_entity_poly.pdbx_strand_id
1 'polypeptide(L)'
;MLAGNPGDAVIAVLPPRFGEATRRTLAVNAVMAGCLPVHLPVLEAAVRALARPELNLRGVNATTHCVAPLLIVHGEVARTAGYHGGRGAFGPGNRANAATGRALRLVLLHVAGATIGDGDASTQGGPAKYGYCVAENVDASPWPAYPTTIGVDTASAVTVHCGEAPHNVHDMESDDPARILDKVASAMATTAQN
;
A
#
# COMPACT_ATOMS: atom_id res chain seq x y z
N MET A 1 9.96 -21.20 7.94
CA MET A 1 11.00 -21.03 8.98
C MET A 1 11.91 -19.89 8.58
N LEU A 2 12.31 -19.03 9.52
CA LEU A 2 13.16 -17.84 9.30
C LEU A 2 14.66 -18.17 9.07
N ALA A 3 15.03 -19.44 9.01
CA ALA A 3 16.42 -19.89 8.95
C ALA A 3 17.01 -19.67 7.56
N GLY A 4 17.84 -18.62 7.41
CA GLY A 4 18.64 -18.42 6.19
C GLY A 4 19.15 -17.00 5.95
N ASN A 5 18.61 -15.99 6.65
CA ASN A 5 19.09 -14.60 6.54
C ASN A 5 19.24 -14.05 7.96
N PRO A 6 20.40 -13.49 8.37
CA PRO A 6 20.58 -12.94 9.72
C PRO A 6 19.45 -11.96 10.03
N GLY A 7 18.79 -12.12 11.18
CA GLY A 7 17.66 -11.27 11.57
C GLY A 7 17.99 -9.78 11.62
N ASP A 8 19.28 -9.46 11.74
CA ASP A 8 19.87 -8.12 11.77
C ASP A 8 20.13 -7.52 10.37
N ALA A 9 19.84 -8.24 9.29
CA ALA A 9 19.98 -7.71 7.93
C ALA A 9 19.08 -6.47 7.75
N VAL A 10 19.71 -5.31 7.53
CA VAL A 10 19.04 -4.05 7.24
C VAL A 10 18.44 -4.10 5.83
N ILE A 11 17.13 -3.93 5.75
CA ILE A 11 16.36 -3.90 4.52
C ILE A 11 16.29 -2.48 3.96
N ALA A 12 16.12 -1.49 4.84
CA ALA A 12 16.05 -0.07 4.52
C ALA A 12 16.28 0.81 5.76
N VAL A 13 16.52 2.10 5.54
CA VAL A 13 16.50 3.14 6.57
C VAL A 13 15.39 4.13 6.22
N LEU A 14 14.45 4.38 7.15
CA LEU A 14 13.21 5.08 6.85
C LEU A 14 13.10 6.45 7.55
N PRO A 15 12.90 7.57 6.83
CA PRO A 15 12.61 8.88 7.42
C PRO A 15 11.17 8.97 7.97
N PRO A 16 10.86 9.89 8.91
CA PRO A 16 11.71 11.00 9.38
C PRO A 16 12.75 10.64 10.45
N ARG A 17 12.57 9.56 11.20
CA ARG A 17 13.49 9.18 12.29
C ARG A 17 14.78 8.53 11.81
N PHE A 18 14.84 8.14 10.53
CA PHE A 18 15.94 7.37 9.94
C PHE A 18 16.21 6.07 10.71
N GLY A 19 15.14 5.40 11.12
CA GLY A 19 15.24 4.10 11.80
C GLY A 19 15.58 2.98 10.82
N GLU A 20 16.38 2.03 11.28
CA GLU A 20 16.73 0.83 10.51
C GLU A 20 15.58 -0.18 10.50
N ALA A 21 15.04 -0.44 9.32
CA ALA A 21 14.12 -1.53 9.07
C ALA A 21 14.94 -2.81 8.83
N THR A 22 15.12 -3.63 9.87
CA THR A 22 15.74 -4.95 9.74
C THR A 22 14.70 -6.01 9.45
N ARG A 23 15.12 -7.16 8.93
CA ARG A 23 14.23 -8.30 8.73
C ARG A 23 13.49 -8.69 10.02
N ARG A 24 14.17 -8.61 11.18
CA ARG A 24 13.54 -8.86 12.50
C ARG A 24 12.47 -7.83 12.80
N THR A 25 12.72 -6.53 12.63
CA THR A 25 11.70 -5.51 12.93
C THR A 25 10.51 -5.63 11.97
N LEU A 26 10.73 -5.95 10.69
CA LEU A 26 9.64 -6.22 9.75
C LEU A 26 8.81 -7.44 10.15
N ALA A 27 9.44 -8.55 10.55
CA ALA A 27 8.74 -9.74 11.00
C ALA A 27 7.90 -9.49 12.27
N VAL A 28 8.43 -8.73 13.23
CA VAL A 28 7.68 -8.35 14.45
C VAL A 28 6.44 -7.53 14.10
N ASN A 29 6.58 -6.52 13.23
CA ASN A 29 5.45 -5.71 12.77
C ASN A 29 4.43 -6.52 11.97
N ALA A 30 4.88 -7.45 11.14
CA ALA A 30 4.03 -8.37 10.39
C ALA A 30 3.21 -9.26 11.33
N VAL A 31 3.83 -9.86 12.36
CA VAL A 31 3.12 -10.68 13.36
C VAL A 31 2.09 -9.86 14.14
N MET A 32 2.46 -8.67 14.61
CA MET A 32 1.52 -7.75 15.29
C MET A 32 0.34 -7.36 14.40
N ALA A 33 0.51 -7.38 13.08
CA ALA A 33 -0.53 -7.11 12.10
C ALA A 33 -1.37 -8.32 11.67
N GLY A 34 -1.03 -9.53 12.14
CA GLY A 34 -1.73 -10.76 11.77
C GLY A 34 -1.27 -11.38 10.43
N CYS A 35 -0.12 -10.95 9.90
CA CYS A 35 0.47 -11.52 8.70
C CYS A 35 0.85 -13.00 8.92
N LEU A 36 0.75 -13.79 7.85
CA LEU A 36 1.44 -15.08 7.77
C LEU A 36 2.87 -14.87 7.28
N PRO A 37 3.75 -15.88 7.46
CA PRO A 37 5.09 -15.86 6.89
C PRO A 37 5.12 -15.59 5.38
N VAL A 38 4.10 -16.05 4.64
CA VAL A 38 3.98 -15.86 3.18
C VAL A 38 3.79 -14.38 2.79
N HIS A 39 3.37 -13.50 3.71
CA HIS A 39 3.20 -12.06 3.47
C HIS A 39 4.50 -11.26 3.65
N LEU A 40 5.51 -11.82 4.34
CA LEU A 40 6.74 -11.10 4.68
C LEU A 40 7.53 -10.63 3.43
N PRO A 41 7.69 -11.44 2.36
CA PRO A 41 8.41 -10.98 1.16
C PRO A 41 7.76 -9.75 0.50
N VAL A 42 6.43 -9.65 0.52
CA VAL A 42 5.70 -8.49 -0.01
C VAL A 42 5.97 -7.25 0.85
N LEU A 43 5.96 -7.40 2.18
CA LEU A 43 6.31 -6.31 3.10
C LEU A 43 7.76 -5.85 2.93
N GLU A 44 8.71 -6.79 2.80
CA GLU A 44 10.12 -6.46 2.55
C GLU A 44 10.28 -5.67 1.24
N ALA A 45 9.64 -6.11 0.15
CA ALA A 45 9.67 -5.41 -1.14
C ALA A 45 9.05 -4.00 -1.05
N ALA A 46 7.90 -3.87 -0.36
CA ALA A 46 7.25 -2.59 -0.14
C ALA A 46 8.12 -1.61 0.66
N VAL A 47 8.80 -2.10 1.70
CA VAL A 47 9.71 -1.28 2.53
C VAL A 47 10.92 -0.81 1.73
N ARG A 48 11.47 -1.66 0.84
CA ARG A 48 12.54 -1.24 -0.09
C ARG A 48 12.04 -0.15 -1.04
N ALA A 49 10.82 -0.28 -1.56
CA ALA A 49 10.22 0.73 -2.43
C ALA A 49 9.97 2.05 -1.69
N LEU A 50 9.54 2.03 -0.43
CA LEU A 50 9.37 3.23 0.40
C LEU A 50 10.68 3.98 0.68
N ALA A 51 11.81 3.28 0.66
CA ALA A 51 13.13 3.86 0.89
C ALA A 51 13.74 4.49 -0.37
N ARG A 52 13.10 4.32 -1.53
CA ARG A 52 13.52 4.94 -2.79
C ARG A 52 13.38 6.47 -2.70
N PRO A 53 14.44 7.25 -2.97
CA PRO A 53 14.38 8.71 -2.90
C PRO A 53 13.26 9.31 -3.75
N GLU A 54 12.94 8.68 -4.88
CA GLU A 54 11.90 9.10 -5.81
C GLU A 54 10.50 9.14 -5.18
N LEU A 55 10.25 8.37 -4.12
CA LEU A 55 8.97 8.35 -3.40
C LEU A 55 8.82 9.50 -2.39
N ASN A 56 9.94 10.09 -1.92
CA ASN A 56 9.95 11.15 -0.91
C ASN A 56 9.14 10.80 0.37
N LEU A 57 9.48 9.69 1.04
CA LEU A 57 8.76 9.24 2.24
C LEU A 57 8.73 10.30 3.35
N ARG A 58 9.77 11.13 3.47
CA ARG A 58 9.79 12.23 4.43
C ARG A 58 8.64 13.20 4.19
N GLY A 59 8.42 13.61 2.94
CA GLY A 59 7.30 14.47 2.57
C GLY A 59 5.94 13.80 2.79
N VAL A 60 5.83 12.51 2.47
CA VAL A 60 4.60 11.73 2.69
C VAL A 60 4.22 11.64 4.17
N ASN A 61 5.20 11.52 5.08
CA ASN A 61 4.92 11.49 6.52
C ASN A 61 4.69 12.91 7.09
N ALA A 62 5.44 13.91 6.64
CA ALA A 62 5.41 15.27 7.21
C ALA A 62 4.28 16.17 6.67
N THR A 63 3.48 15.70 5.71
CA THR A 63 2.37 16.50 5.15
C THR A 63 1.17 16.54 6.08
N THR A 64 0.43 17.65 6.05
CA THR A 64 -0.87 17.80 6.72
C THR A 64 -2.01 17.05 6.01
N HIS A 65 -1.74 16.58 4.80
CA HIS A 65 -2.64 15.76 4.02
C HIS A 65 -2.76 14.33 4.57
N CYS A 66 -3.89 13.64 4.38
CA CYS A 66 -4.07 12.30 4.93
C CYS A 66 -3.47 11.15 4.09
N VAL A 67 -2.56 11.50 3.17
CA VAL A 67 -1.89 10.54 2.28
C VAL A 67 -1.41 9.29 3.03
N ALA A 68 -1.58 8.14 2.38
CA ALA A 68 -1.15 6.85 2.86
C ALA A 68 -0.47 6.07 1.72
N PRO A 69 0.60 5.28 2.00
CA PRO A 69 1.14 4.36 1.01
C PRO A 69 0.19 3.20 0.74
N LEU A 70 -0.38 3.16 -0.46
CA LEU A 70 -1.10 2.04 -1.05
C LEU A 70 -0.10 1.00 -1.55
N LEU A 71 -0.31 -0.25 -1.16
CA LEU A 71 0.35 -1.42 -1.75
C LEU A 71 -0.57 -2.11 -2.76
N ILE A 72 -0.12 -2.22 -4.01
CA ILE A 72 -0.78 -3.05 -5.03
C ILE A 72 0.09 -4.27 -5.27
N VAL A 73 -0.42 -5.46 -4.95
CA VAL A 73 0.31 -6.73 -5.06
C VAL A 73 -0.02 -7.38 -6.40
N HIS A 74 1.02 -7.74 -7.15
CA HIS A 74 0.92 -8.23 -8.52
C HIS A 74 1.44 -9.67 -8.65
N GLY A 75 0.90 -10.41 -9.61
CA GLY A 75 1.43 -11.69 -10.06
C GLY A 75 1.15 -12.88 -9.13
N GLU A 76 2.02 -13.87 -9.18
CA GLU A 76 1.87 -15.17 -8.50
C GLU A 76 1.63 -15.03 -7.00
N VAL A 77 2.39 -14.17 -6.31
CA VAL A 77 2.29 -13.96 -4.86
C VAL A 77 0.93 -13.41 -4.45
N ALA A 78 0.26 -12.64 -5.30
CA ALA A 78 -1.10 -12.17 -5.03
C ALA A 78 -2.05 -13.36 -4.84
N ARG A 79 -1.93 -14.37 -5.71
CA ARG A 79 -2.76 -15.59 -5.66
C ARG A 79 -2.30 -16.55 -4.55
N THR A 80 -1.02 -16.87 -4.49
CA THR A 80 -0.49 -17.90 -3.58
C THR A 80 -0.46 -17.45 -2.11
N ALA A 81 -0.40 -16.14 -1.85
CA ALA A 81 -0.44 -15.58 -0.50
C ALA A 81 -1.86 -15.11 -0.07
N GLY A 82 -2.86 -15.25 -0.94
CA GLY A 82 -4.28 -15.00 -0.64
C GLY A 82 -4.70 -13.53 -0.62
N TYR A 83 -4.03 -12.66 -1.39
CA TYR A 83 -4.46 -11.27 -1.59
C TYR A 83 -5.71 -11.19 -2.48
N HIS A 84 -6.48 -10.10 -2.33
CA HIS A 84 -7.76 -9.91 -3.02
C HIS A 84 -7.82 -8.58 -3.78
N GLY A 85 -8.34 -8.61 -5.00
CA GLY A 85 -8.47 -7.43 -5.88
C GLY A 85 -9.88 -7.21 -6.44
N GLY A 86 -10.83 -8.08 -6.09
CA GLY A 86 -12.19 -8.05 -6.64
C GLY A 86 -13.13 -7.10 -5.89
N ARG A 87 -14.44 -7.41 -5.95
CA ARG A 87 -15.47 -6.66 -5.21
C ARG A 87 -15.11 -6.56 -3.72
N GLY A 88 -15.22 -5.38 -3.14
CA GLY A 88 -14.82 -5.14 -1.76
C GLY A 88 -13.30 -5.23 -1.50
N ALA A 89 -12.48 -4.88 -2.51
CA ALA A 89 -11.02 -4.99 -2.45
C ALA A 89 -10.40 -4.34 -1.19
N PHE A 90 -11.01 -3.25 -0.72
CA PHE A 90 -10.61 -2.49 0.46
C PHE A 90 -11.51 -2.71 1.71
N GLY A 91 -12.50 -3.62 1.66
CA GLY A 91 -13.42 -3.89 2.78
C GLY A 91 -14.66 -4.71 2.40
N PRO A 92 -15.26 -5.47 3.35
CA PRO A 92 -15.03 -5.45 4.81
C PRO A 92 -13.83 -6.26 5.31
N GLY A 93 -13.09 -6.93 4.42
CA GLY A 93 -11.73 -7.39 4.74
C GLY A 93 -11.32 -8.70 4.08
N ASN A 94 -10.14 -8.69 3.45
CA ASN A 94 -9.35 -9.89 3.17
C ASN A 94 -8.15 -9.87 4.13
N ARG A 95 -7.83 -11.03 4.71
CA ARG A 95 -6.75 -11.17 5.71
C ARG A 95 -5.39 -10.73 5.19
N ALA A 96 -5.00 -11.10 3.97
CA ALA A 96 -3.70 -10.74 3.40
C ALA A 96 -3.61 -9.23 3.14
N ASN A 97 -4.65 -8.63 2.54
CA ASN A 97 -4.76 -7.19 2.33
C ASN A 97 -4.67 -6.42 3.65
N ALA A 98 -5.55 -6.75 4.61
CA ALA A 98 -5.65 -6.04 5.87
C ALA A 98 -4.36 -6.17 6.70
N ALA A 99 -3.82 -7.38 6.83
CA ALA A 99 -2.62 -7.62 7.61
C ALA A 99 -1.39 -6.95 6.98
N THR A 100 -1.20 -7.05 5.66
CA THR A 100 -0.03 -6.47 4.98
C THR A 100 -0.07 -4.94 5.00
N GLY A 101 -1.24 -4.34 4.70
CA GLY A 101 -1.42 -2.89 4.79
C GLY A 101 -1.18 -2.37 6.21
N ARG A 102 -1.72 -3.06 7.22
CA ARG A 102 -1.49 -2.72 8.63
C ARG A 102 -0.04 -2.92 9.05
N ALA A 103 0.62 -3.98 8.58
CA ALA A 103 2.03 -4.22 8.86
C ALA A 103 2.90 -3.07 8.36
N LEU A 104 2.65 -2.58 7.13
CA LEU A 104 3.34 -1.41 6.60
C LEU A 104 3.11 -0.18 7.48
N ARG A 105 1.87 0.07 7.91
CA ARG A 105 1.59 1.19 8.82
C ARG A 105 2.34 1.07 10.15
N LEU A 106 2.38 -0.12 10.74
CA LEU A 106 3.15 -0.36 11.96
C LEU A 106 4.65 -0.15 11.74
N VAL A 107 5.21 -0.51 10.58
CA VAL A 107 6.61 -0.19 10.23
C VAL A 107 6.83 1.32 10.16
N LEU A 108 5.91 2.08 9.55
CA LEU A 108 6.00 3.55 9.53
C LEU A 108 5.98 4.13 10.95
N LEU A 109 5.10 3.63 11.82
CA LEU A 109 5.00 4.08 13.21
C LEU A 109 6.25 3.69 14.03
N HIS A 110 6.62 2.41 14.02
CA HIS A 110 7.64 1.86 14.91
C HIS A 110 9.06 2.02 14.41
N VAL A 111 9.30 2.17 13.10
CA VAL A 111 10.64 2.28 12.49
C VAL A 111 10.88 3.67 11.94
N ALA A 112 9.99 4.15 11.06
CA ALA A 112 10.16 5.45 10.42
C ALA A 112 9.89 6.62 11.38
N GLY A 113 9.13 6.37 12.46
CA GLY A 113 8.76 7.38 13.43
C GLY A 113 7.62 8.28 12.96
N ALA A 114 6.73 7.78 12.11
CA ALA A 114 5.54 8.49 11.62
C ALA A 114 4.41 8.53 12.67
N THR A 115 4.75 8.89 13.91
CA THR A 115 3.80 9.02 15.02
C THR A 115 3.04 10.34 14.92
N ILE A 116 1.75 10.33 15.24
CA ILE A 116 0.87 11.51 15.19
C ILE A 116 1.50 12.69 15.94
N GLY A 117 1.51 13.87 15.31
CA GLY A 117 2.19 15.06 15.81
C GLY A 117 3.57 15.20 15.18
N ASP A 118 4.61 14.85 15.93
CA ASP A 118 6.01 15.12 15.53
C ASP A 118 6.46 14.37 14.26
N GLY A 119 5.83 13.24 13.95
CA GLY A 119 6.22 12.36 12.84
C GLY A 119 5.20 12.23 11.71
N ASP A 120 3.93 12.48 11.99
CA ASP A 120 2.80 12.47 11.06
C ASP A 120 1.97 13.74 11.32
N ALA A 121 2.01 14.67 10.37
CA ALA A 121 1.40 15.97 10.51
C ALA A 121 -0.05 16.02 10.00
N SER A 122 -0.64 14.88 9.60
CA SER A 122 -1.97 14.86 9.01
C SER A 122 -3.04 15.45 9.94
N THR A 123 -3.85 16.38 9.42
CA THR A 123 -4.81 17.14 10.24
C THR A 123 -5.92 16.26 10.81
N GLN A 124 -6.49 15.38 9.98
CA GLN A 124 -7.62 14.51 10.34
C GLN A 124 -7.28 13.01 10.21
N GLY A 125 -6.15 12.68 9.59
CA GLY A 125 -5.84 11.31 9.20
C GLY A 125 -6.87 10.72 8.23
N GLY A 126 -6.96 9.39 8.15
CA GLY A 126 -7.95 8.72 7.30
C GLY A 126 -7.88 7.18 7.41
N PRO A 127 -8.92 6.45 6.99
CA PRO A 127 -8.95 4.98 7.06
C PRO A 127 -7.78 4.31 6.33
N ALA A 128 -7.31 4.89 5.23
CA ALA A 128 -6.13 4.39 4.50
C ALA A 128 -4.84 4.42 5.34
N LYS A 129 -4.75 5.31 6.34
CA LYS A 129 -3.63 5.36 7.28
C LYS A 129 -3.70 4.27 8.36
N TYR A 130 -4.74 3.42 8.38
CA TYR A 130 -4.77 2.21 9.22
C TYR A 130 -4.15 1.01 8.48
N GLY A 131 -4.49 0.85 7.20
CA GLY A 131 -3.91 -0.15 6.31
C GLY A 131 -4.45 0.01 4.90
N TYR A 132 -3.56 -0.02 3.90
CA TYR A 132 -3.93 0.26 2.51
C TYR A 132 -3.20 -0.70 1.56
N CYS A 133 -3.86 -1.81 1.23
CA CYS A 133 -3.28 -2.86 0.40
C CYS A 133 -4.36 -3.61 -0.37
N VAL A 134 -4.07 -3.97 -1.61
CA VAL A 134 -4.96 -4.67 -2.54
C VAL A 134 -4.16 -5.52 -3.51
N ALA A 135 -4.76 -6.55 -4.10
CA ALA A 135 -4.19 -7.21 -5.28
C ALA A 135 -4.62 -6.52 -6.56
N GLU A 136 -3.76 -6.55 -7.58
CA GLU A 136 -4.19 -6.30 -8.95
C GLU A 136 -5.19 -7.38 -9.41
N ASN A 137 -6.27 -6.96 -10.07
CA ASN A 137 -7.29 -7.86 -10.59
C ASN A 137 -7.11 -8.08 -12.10
N VAL A 138 -5.99 -8.69 -12.48
CA VAL A 138 -5.63 -8.89 -13.89
C VAL A 138 -6.66 -9.76 -14.64
N ASP A 139 -7.27 -10.74 -13.97
CA ASP A 139 -8.23 -11.67 -14.60
C ASP A 139 -9.54 -10.97 -15.03
N ALA A 140 -9.88 -9.84 -14.40
CA ALA A 140 -11.04 -9.02 -14.75
C ALA A 140 -10.65 -7.71 -15.45
N SER A 141 -9.38 -7.56 -15.83
CA SER A 141 -8.84 -6.37 -16.49
C SER A 141 -8.78 -6.59 -18.00
N PRO A 142 -9.20 -5.61 -18.84
CA PRO A 142 -8.94 -5.65 -20.28
C PRO A 142 -7.48 -5.37 -20.65
N TRP A 143 -6.65 -4.93 -19.68
CA TRP A 143 -5.24 -4.60 -19.88
C TRP A 143 -4.31 -5.69 -19.33
N PRO A 144 -3.09 -5.83 -19.90
CA PRO A 144 -2.04 -6.64 -19.29
C PRO A 144 -1.73 -6.21 -17.87
N ALA A 145 -1.11 -7.11 -17.09
CA ALA A 145 -0.63 -6.79 -15.75
C ALA A 145 0.25 -5.53 -15.77
N TYR A 146 0.01 -4.62 -14.83
CA TYR A 146 0.69 -3.33 -14.76
C TYR A 146 2.23 -3.44 -14.76
N PRO A 147 2.88 -4.36 -14.02
CA PRO A 147 4.34 -4.52 -14.09
C PRO A 147 4.84 -4.78 -15.53
N THR A 148 4.11 -5.58 -16.31
CA THR A 148 4.46 -5.87 -17.71
C THR A 148 4.37 -4.63 -18.59
N THR A 149 3.40 -3.73 -18.36
CA THR A 149 3.23 -2.52 -19.18
C THR A 149 4.35 -1.49 -18.97
N ILE A 150 5.07 -1.59 -17.84
CA ILE A 150 6.23 -0.75 -17.51
C ILE A 150 7.57 -1.50 -17.66
N GLY A 151 7.59 -2.67 -18.30
CA GLY A 151 8.80 -3.42 -18.60
C GLY A 151 9.40 -4.21 -17.42
N VAL A 152 8.62 -4.47 -16.37
CA VAL A 152 9.02 -5.28 -15.22
C VAL A 152 8.58 -6.74 -15.46
N ASP A 153 9.53 -7.56 -15.91
CA ASP A 153 9.32 -8.99 -16.17
C ASP A 153 9.72 -9.84 -14.95
N THR A 154 8.72 -10.22 -14.15
CA THR A 154 8.88 -11.00 -12.91
C THR A 154 7.60 -11.76 -12.61
N ALA A 155 7.72 -12.89 -11.92
CA ALA A 155 6.57 -13.66 -11.47
C ALA A 155 5.71 -12.89 -10.44
N SER A 156 6.29 -11.93 -9.71
CA SER A 156 5.59 -11.16 -8.67
C SER A 156 6.22 -9.80 -8.45
N ALA A 157 5.39 -8.79 -8.18
CA ALA A 157 5.82 -7.42 -7.92
C ALA A 157 4.90 -6.73 -6.90
N VAL A 158 5.35 -5.61 -6.35
CA VAL A 158 4.52 -4.70 -5.55
C VAL A 158 4.70 -3.29 -6.07
N THR A 159 3.59 -2.60 -6.34
CA THR A 159 3.58 -1.16 -6.61
C THR A 159 3.27 -0.43 -5.33
N VAL A 160 4.01 0.66 -5.05
CA VAL A 160 3.73 1.57 -3.94
C VAL A 160 3.32 2.92 -4.50
N HIS A 161 2.12 3.36 -4.14
CA HIS A 161 1.59 4.67 -4.51
C HIS A 161 1.18 5.42 -3.25
N CYS A 162 1.61 6.67 -3.09
CA CYS A 162 1.19 7.50 -1.96
C CYS A 162 0.02 8.37 -2.40
N GLY A 163 -1.19 8.03 -1.94
CA GLY A 163 -2.42 8.70 -2.33
C GLY A 163 -3.47 8.69 -1.22
N GLU A 164 -4.63 9.23 -1.55
CA GLU A 164 -5.81 9.27 -0.67
C GLU A 164 -6.51 7.92 -0.58
N ALA A 165 -7.43 7.81 0.37
CA ALA A 165 -8.38 6.70 0.37
C ALA A 165 -9.24 6.70 -0.90
N PRO A 166 -9.77 5.55 -1.34
CA PRO A 166 -10.60 5.50 -2.54
C PRO A 166 -11.84 6.40 -2.41
N HIS A 167 -12.10 7.19 -3.44
CA HIS A 167 -13.34 7.95 -3.59
C HIS A 167 -14.31 7.17 -4.47
N ASN A 168 -15.54 6.93 -3.99
CA ASN A 168 -16.53 6.18 -4.77
C ASN A 168 -17.22 7.09 -5.78
N VAL A 169 -16.94 6.88 -7.07
CA VAL A 169 -17.71 7.48 -8.17
C VAL A 169 -18.73 6.46 -8.62
N HIS A 170 -20.01 6.81 -8.47
CA HIS A 170 -21.13 5.91 -8.69
C HIS A 170 -22.08 6.46 -9.77
N ASP A 171 -22.45 5.61 -10.72
CA ASP A 171 -23.44 5.88 -11.75
C ASP A 171 -24.44 4.70 -11.80
N MET A 172 -25.73 5.01 -11.75
CA MET A 172 -26.85 4.06 -11.90
C MET A 172 -27.85 4.51 -12.97
N GLU A 173 -27.47 5.52 -13.76
CA GLU A 173 -28.41 6.32 -14.55
C GLU A 173 -28.03 6.37 -16.02
N SER A 174 -26.74 6.26 -16.34
CA SER A 174 -26.22 6.45 -17.69
C SER A 174 -25.78 5.12 -18.30
N ASP A 175 -26.25 4.85 -19.50
CA ASP A 175 -25.72 3.83 -20.42
C ASP A 175 -24.75 4.43 -21.46
N ASP A 176 -24.64 5.76 -21.51
CA ASP A 176 -23.72 6.48 -22.38
C ASP A 176 -22.32 6.63 -21.74
N PRO A 177 -21.24 6.16 -22.40
CA PRO A 177 -19.87 6.24 -21.86
C PRO A 177 -19.37 7.65 -21.59
N ALA A 178 -19.75 8.64 -22.41
CA ALA A 178 -19.26 10.01 -22.24
C ALA A 178 -19.80 10.62 -20.93
N ARG A 179 -21.09 10.42 -20.64
CA ARG A 179 -21.70 10.85 -19.36
C ARG A 179 -21.11 10.15 -18.14
N ILE A 180 -20.72 8.87 -18.25
CA ILE A 180 -20.03 8.17 -17.17
C ILE A 180 -18.67 8.83 -16.90
N LEU A 181 -17.92 9.17 -17.97
CA LEU A 181 -16.65 9.88 -17.86
C LEU A 181 -16.81 11.29 -17.29
N ASP A 182 -17.89 12.01 -17.64
CA ASP A 182 -18.18 13.33 -17.06
C ASP A 182 -18.35 13.28 -15.54
N LYS A 183 -18.99 12.23 -15.01
CA LYS A 183 -19.12 12.03 -13.54
C LYS A 183 -17.76 11.78 -12.88
N VAL A 184 -16.89 10.98 -13.51
CA VAL A 184 -15.51 10.76 -13.03
C VAL A 184 -14.72 12.07 -13.06
N ALA A 185 -14.80 12.83 -14.16
CA ALA A 185 -14.14 14.12 -14.30
C ALA A 185 -14.63 15.13 -13.26
N SER A 186 -15.94 15.17 -12.98
CA SER A 186 -16.52 16.01 -11.93
C SER A 186 -15.96 15.66 -10.55
N ALA A 187 -15.81 14.37 -10.21
CA ALA A 187 -15.22 13.96 -8.95
C ALA A 187 -13.74 14.40 -8.87
N MET A 188 -12.97 14.19 -9.95
CA MET A 188 -11.56 14.59 -10.04
C MET A 188 -11.33 16.11 -9.95
N ALA A 189 -12.31 16.91 -10.36
CA ALA A 189 -12.22 18.38 -10.32
C ALA A 189 -12.56 18.98 -8.94
N THR A 190 -12.95 18.16 -7.95
CA THR A 190 -13.29 18.68 -6.62
C THR A 190 -12.03 19.12 -5.87
N THR A 191 -12.08 20.33 -5.32
CA THR A 191 -11.00 20.85 -4.46
C THR A 191 -11.17 20.34 -3.04
N ALA A 192 -10.12 19.71 -2.51
CA ALA A 192 -10.08 18.97 -1.25
C ALA A 192 -10.47 17.50 -1.37
N GLN A 193 -10.05 16.76 -0.36
CA GLN A 193 -10.42 15.37 -0.18
C GLN A 193 -11.84 15.28 0.39
N ASN A 194 -12.65 14.41 -0.20
CA ASN A 194 -13.99 14.04 0.26
C ASN A 194 -13.96 12.79 1.15
#